data_AF-A0A7X5FFH0-F1
#
_entry.id   AF-A0A7X5FFH0-F1
#
_cell.length_a   1.000
_cell.length_b   1.000
_cell.length_c   1.000
_cell.angle_alpha   90.00
_cell.angle_beta   90.00
_cell.angle_gamma   90.00
#
_symmetry.space_group_name_H-M   'P 1'
#
loop_
_entity.id
_entity.type
_entity.pdbx_description
1 polymer ?
#
loop_
_entity_poly.entity_id
_entity_poly.type
_entity_poly.pdbx_seq_one_letter_code
_entity_poly.pdbx_strand_id
1 'polypeptide(L)' 'MAQNHQTILKNKETKEVYRTWKNKKQNPDKMTLMKYSKKLNKRVPFTEVKK' A
#
# COMPACT_ATOMS: atom_id res chain seq x y z
N MET A 1 -9.71 -21.62 -0.70
CA MET A 1 -8.33 -21.09 -0.50
C MET A 1 -8.28 -19.64 -0.98
N ALA A 2 -8.10 -18.66 -0.08
CA ALA A 2 -7.91 -17.27 -0.48
C ALA A 2 -6.47 -17.06 -0.96
N GLN A 3 -6.30 -16.68 -2.25
CA GLN A 3 -4.98 -16.44 -2.82
C GLN A 3 -4.57 -14.99 -2.54
N ASN A 4 -3.87 -14.79 -1.43
CA ASN A 4 -3.34 -13.49 -1.07
C ASN A 4 -2.05 -13.23 -1.86
N HIS A 5 -2.01 -12.13 -2.59
CA HIS A 5 -0.82 -11.69 -3.32
C HIS A 5 -0.09 -10.61 -2.53
N GLN A 6 1.23 -10.64 -2.56
CA GLN A 6 2.04 -9.56 -2.01
C GLN A 6 1.93 -8.31 -2.90
N THR A 7 1.59 -7.19 -2.29
CA THR A 7 1.36 -5.89 -2.90
C THR A 7 2.22 -4.83 -2.21
N ILE A 8 2.65 -3.83 -2.99
CA ILE A 8 3.46 -2.72 -2.50
C ILE A 8 2.61 -1.44 -2.41
N LEU A 9 2.68 -0.75 -1.27
CA LEU A 9 2.11 0.57 -1.06
C LEU A 9 3.25 1.57 -1.02
N LYS A 10 3.21 2.60 -1.86
CA LYS A 10 4.25 3.64 -1.94
C LYS A 10 3.65 5.01 -1.68
N ASN A 11 4.39 5.83 -0.95
CA ASN A 11 4.10 7.27 -0.88
C ASN A 11 4.80 7.98 -2.04
N LYS A 12 4.06 8.84 -2.76
CA LYS A 12 4.57 9.65 -3.86
C LYS A 12 5.69 10.61 -3.43
N GLU A 13 5.55 11.22 -2.27
CA GLU A 13 6.46 12.28 -1.78
C GLU A 13 7.73 11.69 -1.17
N THR A 14 7.60 10.77 -0.21
CA THR A 14 8.73 10.29 0.59
C THR A 14 9.45 9.10 0.00
N LYS A 15 8.87 8.50 -1.05
CA LYS A 15 9.28 7.22 -1.65
C LYS A 15 9.34 6.06 -0.65
N GLU A 16 8.72 6.21 0.53
CA GLU A 16 8.61 5.15 1.53
C GLU A 16 7.68 4.04 1.02
N VAL A 17 7.96 2.83 1.48
CA VAL A 17 7.33 1.62 0.96
C VAL A 17 6.84 0.74 2.09
N TYR A 18 5.58 0.34 2.02
CA TYR A 18 5.00 -0.73 2.83
C TYR A 18 4.72 -1.94 1.97
N ARG A 19 5.06 -3.12 2.48
CA ARG A 19 4.68 -4.40 1.88
C ARG A 19 3.45 -4.91 2.61
N THR A 20 2.41 -5.22 1.86
CA THR A 20 1.15 -5.74 2.39
C THR A 20 0.68 -6.92 1.55
N TRP A 21 -0.28 -7.66 2.06
CA TRP A 21 -0.91 -8.76 1.35
C TRP A 21 -2.34 -8.36 0.99
N LYS A 22 -2.76 -8.68 -0.23
CA LYS A 22 -4.08 -8.33 -0.74
C LYS A 22 -4.68 -9.49 -1.52
N ASN A 23 -5.95 -9.79 -1.25
CA ASN A 23 -6.73 -10.71 -2.06
C ASN A 23 -7.30 -9.96 -3.28
N LYS A 24 -6.69 -10.18 -4.45
CA LYS A 24 -7.09 -9.51 -5.70
C LYS A 24 -8.49 -9.89 -6.19
N LYS A 25 -9.01 -11.07 -5.80
CA LYS A 25 -10.35 -11.51 -6.21
C LYS A 25 -11.45 -10.75 -5.48
N GLN A 26 -11.27 -10.53 -4.18
CA GLN A 26 -12.27 -9.85 -3.36
C GLN A 26 -12.15 -8.34 -3.42
N ASN A 27 -10.93 -7.82 -3.61
CA ASN A 27 -10.70 -6.39 -3.68
C ASN A 27 -9.85 -6.08 -4.93
N PRO A 28 -10.46 -5.88 -6.11
CA PRO A 28 -9.72 -5.64 -7.34
C PRO A 28 -9.13 -4.22 -7.43
N ASP A 29 -9.79 -3.24 -6.81
CA ASP A 29 -9.44 -1.81 -6.92
C ASP A 29 -8.13 -1.43 -6.24
N LYS A 30 -7.47 -0.37 -6.75
CA LYS A 30 -6.20 0.11 -6.17
C LYS A 30 -6.41 0.54 -4.72
N MET A 31 -5.67 -0.09 -3.81
CA MET A 31 -5.79 0.20 -2.39
C MET A 31 -5.07 1.51 -2.03
N THR A 32 -5.76 2.39 -1.31
CA THR A 32 -5.18 3.59 -0.71
C THR A 32 -5.31 3.50 0.81
N LEU A 33 -4.20 3.61 1.53
CA LEU A 33 -4.17 3.50 2.99
C LEU A 33 -3.44 4.68 3.61
N MET A 34 -4.01 5.25 4.66
CA MET A 34 -3.33 6.21 5.51
C MET A 34 -2.32 5.47 6.41
N LYS A 35 -1.02 5.69 6.18
CA LYS A 35 0.06 5.11 7.00
C LYS A 35 0.98 6.20 7.51
N TYR A 36 1.69 5.90 8.59
CA TYR A 36 2.63 6.83 9.19
C TYR A 36 3.88 6.94 8.32
N SER A 37 4.26 8.15 7.94
CA SER A 37 5.54 8.41 7.31
C SER A 37 6.56 8.79 8.38
N LYS A 38 7.68 8.06 8.45
CA LYS A 38 8.77 8.40 9.37
C LYS A 38 9.50 9.68 8.92
N LYS A 39 9.59 9.91 7.60
CA LYS A 39 10.22 11.12 7.07
C LYS A 39 9.43 12.39 7.34
N LEU A 40 8.10 12.31 7.32
CA LEU A 40 7.24 13.48 7.53
C LEU A 40 6.66 13.58 8.95
N ASN A 41 6.88 12.55 9.78
CA ASN A 41 6.30 12.41 11.12
C ASN A 41 4.77 12.60 11.20
N LYS A 42 4.06 12.24 10.12
CA LYS A 42 2.60 12.37 10.01
C LYS A 42 1.99 11.22 9.23
N ARG A 43 0.68 11.02 9.39
CA ARG A 43 -0.09 10.06 8.59
C ARG A 43 -0.39 10.64 7.22
N VAL A 44 -0.03 9.91 6.18
CA VAL A 44 -0.16 10.32 4.77
C VAL A 44 -0.74 9.17 3.95
N PRO A 45 -1.38 9.46 2.80
CA PRO A 45 -1.92 8.43 1.93
C PRO A 45 -0.80 7.70 1.18
N PHE A 46 -0.77 6.38 1.32
CA PHE A 46 0.06 5.49 0.52
C PHE A 46 -0.83 4.78 -0.50
N THR A 47 -0.39 4.78 -1.77
CA THR A 47 -1.14 4.20 -2.88
C THR A 47 -0.50 2.90 -3.33
N GLU A 48 -1.31 1.92 -3.71
CA GLU A 48 -0.87 0.66 -4.30
C GLU A 48 -0.11 0.89 -5.62
N VAL A 49 1.07 0.30 -5.72
CA VAL A 49 1.90 0.29 -6.92
C VAL A 49 1.96 -1.14 -7.44
N LYS A 50 1.76 -1.31 -8.76
CA LYS A 50 1.98 -2.59 -9.41
C LYS A 50 3.46 -2.94 -9.30
N LYS A 51 3.74 -4.17 -8.88
CA LYS A 51 5.09 -4.73 -8.89
C LYS A 51 5.62 -4.76 -10.32
#